data_AF-A0A9D2FYV2-F1
#
_entry.id   AF-A0A9D2FYV2-F1
#
_cell.length_a   1.000
_cell.length_b   1.000
_cell.length_c   1.000
_cell.angle_alpha   90.00
_cell.angle_beta   90.00
_cell.angle_gamma   90.00
#
_symmetry.space_group_name_H-M   'P 1'
#
loop_
_entity.id
_entity.type
_entity.pdbx_description
1 polymer ?
#
loop_
_entity_poly.entity_id
_entity_poly.type
_entity_poly.pdbx_seq_one_letter_code
_entity_poly.pdbx_strand_id
1 'polypeptide(L)'
;MKKDYHHRVTPERITALKDGEVFVFGSNLNGWHGGGAAHAAMLHFGAEWGKGEGLQGRSYAIPTMQGGVETIAPYVERFIRYAQRHPERVFLVTPIGCGIAGFSPREIAPLFREAVDVENIHLPNDFWEQLV
;
A
#
# COMPACT_ATOMS: atom_id res chain seq x y z
N MET A 1 6.05 -25.52 1.51
CA MET A 1 7.01 -24.76 2.36
C MET A 1 6.41 -23.38 2.53
N LYS A 2 6.10 -22.92 3.76
CA LYS A 2 5.63 -21.54 3.95
C LYS A 2 6.77 -20.60 3.53
N LYS A 3 6.50 -19.60 2.69
CA LYS A 3 7.51 -18.60 2.33
C LYS A 3 7.85 -17.81 3.58
N ASP A 4 9.14 -17.71 3.90
CA ASP A 4 9.60 -16.82 4.97
C ASP A 4 9.41 -15.37 4.51
N TYR A 5 8.47 -14.68 5.15
CA TYR A 5 8.11 -13.29 4.87
C TYR A 5 8.63 -12.31 5.91
N HIS A 6 9.31 -12.76 6.96
CA HIS A 6 9.64 -11.93 8.12
C HIS A 6 10.50 -10.70 7.76
N HIS A 7 11.29 -10.78 6.68
CA HIS A 7 12.10 -9.67 6.16
C HIS A 7 11.31 -8.66 5.29
N ARG A 8 10.06 -8.97 4.94
CA ARG A 8 9.15 -8.15 4.11
C ARG A 8 7.90 -7.71 4.87
N VAL A 9 8.01 -7.58 6.19
CA VAL A 9 6.97 -6.97 7.02
C VAL A 9 7.18 -5.47 7.03
N THR A 10 6.15 -4.71 6.63
CA THR A 10 6.14 -3.26 6.78
C THR A 10 6.12 -2.90 8.26
N PRO A 11 7.01 -2.01 8.74
CA PRO A 11 6.95 -1.54 10.13
C PRO A 11 5.59 -0.92 10.46
N GLU A 12 5.06 -1.17 11.66
CA GLU A 12 3.76 -0.64 12.11
C GLU A 12 3.67 0.88 11.99
N ARG A 13 4.79 1.58 12.19
CA ARG A 13 4.91 3.03 12.04
C ARG A 13 6.09 3.37 11.16
N ILE A 14 5.81 3.98 10.02
CA ILE A 14 6.83 4.53 9.11
C ILE A 14 6.96 6.03 9.41
N THR A 15 8.08 6.44 10.00
CA THR A 15 8.38 7.85 10.30
C THR A 15 9.40 8.46 9.34
N ALA A 16 10.14 7.64 8.62
CA ALA A 16 11.12 8.01 7.61
C ALA A 16 11.24 6.90 6.57
N LEU A 17 11.76 7.25 5.39
CA LEU A 17 12.01 6.32 4.29
C LEU A 17 13.50 6.32 3.94
N LYS A 18 14.14 5.15 3.91
CA LYS A 18 15.50 4.94 3.38
C LYS A 18 15.52 5.16 1.87
N ASP A 19 16.68 5.41 1.28
CA ASP A 19 16.79 5.59 -0.17
C ASP A 19 16.16 4.42 -0.95
N GLY A 20 15.38 4.74 -1.97
CA GLY A 20 14.62 3.76 -2.76
C GLY A 20 13.31 3.27 -2.13
N GLU A 21 13.03 3.58 -0.85
CA GLU A 21 11.74 3.22 -0.22
C GLU A 21 10.62 4.19 -0.64
N VAL A 22 9.44 3.61 -0.85
CA VAL A 22 8.19 4.27 -1.24
C VAL A 22 7.10 3.93 -0.24
N PHE A 23 6.43 4.96 0.31
CA PHE A 23 5.29 4.82 1.22
C PHE A 23 3.99 4.54 0.44
N VAL A 24 3.39 3.37 0.62
CA VAL A 24 2.15 3.01 -0.10
C VAL A 24 0.94 3.12 0.83
N PHE A 25 -0.07 3.86 0.39
CA PHE A 25 -1.18 4.26 1.24
C PHE A 25 -2.53 4.21 0.53
N GLY A 26 -3.59 4.06 1.33
CA GLY A 26 -4.97 4.12 0.85
C GLY A 26 -5.43 5.56 0.63
N SER A 27 -6.03 5.84 -0.52
CA SER A 27 -6.54 7.15 -0.91
C SER A 27 -8.01 7.09 -1.34
N ASN A 28 -8.61 8.24 -1.63
CA ASN A 28 -9.84 8.35 -2.42
C ASN A 28 -9.50 8.80 -3.85
N LEU A 29 -10.42 8.62 -4.79
CA LEU A 29 -10.20 8.97 -6.20
C LEU A 29 -9.88 10.46 -6.42
N ASN A 30 -10.39 11.34 -5.55
CA ASN A 30 -10.15 12.78 -5.63
C ASN A 30 -8.78 13.21 -5.05
N GLY A 31 -8.03 12.29 -4.43
CA GLY A 31 -6.75 12.61 -3.78
C GLY A 31 -6.86 13.56 -2.59
N TRP A 32 -7.98 13.53 -1.87
CA TRP A 32 -8.16 14.34 -0.65
C TRP A 32 -7.51 13.63 0.54
N HIS A 33 -6.23 13.92 0.74
CA HIS A 33 -5.35 13.28 1.71
C HIS A 33 -5.45 13.93 3.11
N GLY A 34 -6.66 14.13 3.61
CA GLY A 34 -6.92 14.89 4.85
C GLY A 34 -6.81 14.09 6.16
N GLY A 35 -6.65 12.76 6.11
CA GLY A 35 -6.61 11.94 7.33
C GLY A 35 -5.73 10.69 7.22
N GLY A 36 -5.39 10.13 8.38
CA GLY A 36 -4.68 8.86 8.52
C GLY A 36 -3.35 8.79 7.74
N ALA A 37 -3.10 7.62 7.13
CA ALA A 37 -1.89 7.38 6.34
C ALA A 37 -1.78 8.32 5.12
N ALA A 38 -2.90 8.74 4.52
CA ALA A 38 -2.87 9.68 3.40
C ALA A 38 -2.34 11.06 3.81
N HIS A 39 -2.77 11.55 4.98
CA HIS A 39 -2.26 12.81 5.51
C HIS A 39 -0.76 12.73 5.84
N ALA A 40 -0.31 11.62 6.44
CA ALA A 40 1.10 11.38 6.69
C ALA A 40 1.92 11.33 5.40
N ALA A 41 1.40 10.67 4.35
CA ALA A 41 2.04 10.61 3.03
C ALA A 41 2.24 12.01 2.44
N MET A 42 1.24 12.88 2.56
CA MET A 42 1.33 14.25 2.06
C MET A 42 2.32 15.10 2.84
N LEU A 43 2.28 15.03 4.17
CA LEU A 43 3.15 15.85 5.03
C LEU A 43 4.63 15.44 4.98
N HIS A 44 4.92 14.15 4.81
CA HIS A 44 6.27 13.62 5.04
C HIS A 44 6.89 12.94 3.83
N PHE A 45 6.09 12.42 2.90
CA PHE A 45 6.57 11.51 1.86
C PHE A 45 6.21 11.97 0.44
N GLY A 46 5.77 13.24 0.30
CA GLY A 46 5.58 13.89 -0.98
C GLY A 46 4.33 13.46 -1.76
N ALA A 47 3.32 12.92 -1.09
CA ALA A 47 2.01 12.78 -1.71
C ALA A 47 1.41 14.18 -2.00
N GLU A 48 0.70 14.30 -3.12
CA GLU A 48 0.15 15.56 -3.61
C GLU A 48 -1.37 15.58 -3.42
N TRP A 49 -1.89 16.72 -2.99
CA TRP A 49 -3.33 16.93 -2.93
C TRP A 49 -3.94 16.86 -4.33
N GLY A 50 -5.07 16.18 -4.49
CA GLY A 50 -5.75 16.03 -5.79
C GLY A 50 -5.28 14.83 -6.61
N LYS A 51 -4.24 14.09 -6.18
CA LYS A 51 -3.73 12.90 -6.87
C LYS A 51 -4.07 11.62 -6.11
N GLY A 52 -5.20 11.02 -6.47
CA GLY A 52 -5.75 9.83 -5.79
C GLY A 52 -5.09 8.49 -6.12
N GLU A 53 -4.29 8.41 -7.18
CA GLU A 53 -3.70 7.15 -7.65
C GLU A 53 -2.24 7.33 -8.10
N GLY A 54 -1.43 6.30 -7.85
CA GLY A 54 -0.13 6.14 -8.47
C GLY A 54 1.01 6.81 -7.71
N LEU A 55 2.19 6.82 -8.32
CA LEU A 55 3.40 7.39 -7.73
C LEU A 55 3.34 8.92 -7.68
N GLN A 56 3.71 9.48 -6.53
CA GLN A 56 3.86 10.91 -6.27
C GLN A 56 4.93 11.13 -5.21
N GLY A 57 5.98 11.89 -5.54
CA GLY A 57 7.16 12.01 -4.69
C GLY A 57 7.72 10.64 -4.30
N ARG A 58 7.75 10.36 -3.00
CA ARG A 58 8.17 9.08 -2.41
C ARG A 58 6.98 8.27 -1.87
N SER A 59 5.80 8.49 -2.43
CA SER A 59 4.56 7.82 -2.06
C SER A 59 3.87 7.18 -3.26
N TYR A 60 3.06 6.15 -3.03
CA TYR A 60 2.20 5.54 -4.03
C TYR A 60 0.77 5.43 -3.47
N ALA A 61 -0.20 6.04 -4.15
CA ALA A 61 -1.60 6.03 -3.73
C ALA A 61 -2.39 4.89 -4.37
N ILE A 62 -3.17 4.17 -3.55
CA ILE A 62 -4.13 3.16 -3.99
C ILE A 62 -5.55 3.61 -3.56
N PRO A 63 -6.46 3.90 -4.50
CA PRO A 63 -7.86 4.19 -4.19
C PRO A 63 -8.59 3.06 -3.46
N THR A 64 -9.18 3.36 -2.29
CA THR A 64 -9.90 2.40 -1.44
C THR A 64 -11.27 2.88 -0.96
N MET A 65 -11.82 3.96 -1.52
CA MET A 65 -13.02 4.64 -0.98
C MET A 65 -14.17 4.78 -1.98
N GLN A 66 -14.15 3.99 -3.07
CA GLN A 66 -15.08 4.12 -4.21
C GLN A 66 -16.13 3.00 -4.31
N GLY A 67 -16.31 2.20 -3.26
CA GLY A 67 -17.25 1.08 -3.24
C GLY A 67 -16.75 -0.07 -2.39
N GLY A 68 -17.15 -1.29 -2.73
CA GLY A 68 -16.68 -2.51 -2.07
C GLY A 68 -15.26 -2.91 -2.48
N VAL A 69 -14.77 -4.00 -1.89
CA VAL A 69 -13.42 -4.55 -2.10
C VAL A 69 -13.14 -4.81 -3.59
N GLU A 70 -14.14 -5.23 -4.36
CA GLU A 70 -14.06 -5.47 -5.80
C GLU A 70 -13.63 -4.22 -6.59
N THR A 71 -13.99 -3.03 -6.11
CA THR A 71 -13.60 -1.77 -6.77
C THR A 71 -12.15 -1.38 -6.51
N ILE A 72 -11.49 -2.02 -5.54
CA ILE A 72 -10.10 -1.77 -5.12
C ILE A 72 -9.14 -2.66 -5.92
N ALA A 73 -9.57 -3.89 -6.25
CA ALA A 73 -8.73 -4.90 -6.92
C ALA A 73 -7.95 -4.37 -8.14
N PRO A 74 -8.56 -3.61 -9.08
CA PRO A 74 -7.82 -3.12 -10.25
C PRO A 74 -6.68 -2.16 -9.91
N TYR A 75 -6.77 -1.45 -8.79
CA TYR A 75 -5.72 -0.53 -8.33
C TYR A 75 -4.57 -1.28 -7.66
N VAL A 76 -4.88 -2.32 -6.89
CA VAL A 76 -3.87 -3.22 -6.30
C VAL A 76 -3.12 -3.96 -7.40
N GLU A 77 -3.79 -4.49 -8.42
CA GLU A 77 -3.14 -5.11 -9.58
C GLU A 77 -2.20 -4.15 -10.31
N ARG A 78 -2.62 -2.89 -10.51
CA ARG A 78 -1.76 -1.87 -11.13
C ARG A 78 -0.55 -1.56 -10.26
N PHE A 79 -0.72 -1.47 -8.94
CA PHE A 79 0.39 -1.30 -8.00
C PHE A 79 1.38 -2.48 -8.08
N ILE A 80 0.90 -3.72 -8.06
CA ILE A 80 1.78 -4.91 -8.12
C ILE A 80 2.57 -4.92 -9.43
N ARG A 81 1.91 -4.66 -10.57
CA ARG A 81 2.59 -4.53 -11.87
C ARG A 81 3.60 -3.38 -11.90
N TYR A 82 3.31 -2.28 -11.22
CA TYR A 82 4.25 -1.17 -11.09
C TYR A 82 5.48 -1.61 -10.29
N ALA A 83 5.28 -2.20 -9.11
CA ALA A 83 6.38 -2.66 -8.26
C ALA A 83 7.29 -3.68 -8.96
N GLN A 84 6.72 -4.62 -9.72
CA GLN A 84 7.47 -5.59 -10.54
C GLN A 84 8.37 -4.93 -11.59
N ARG A 85 7.96 -3.77 -12.14
CA ARG A 85 8.76 -3.01 -13.13
C ARG A 85 9.79 -2.09 -12.50
N HIS A 86 9.75 -1.94 -11.18
CA HIS A 86 10.62 -1.07 -10.40
C HIS A 86 11.36 -1.84 -9.30
N PRO A 87 12.14 -2.89 -9.64
CA PRO A 87 12.84 -3.71 -8.66
C PRO A 87 13.91 -2.93 -7.86
N GLU A 88 14.32 -1.76 -8.34
CA GLU A 88 15.23 -0.85 -7.66
C GLU A 88 14.62 -0.12 -6.44
N ARG A 89 13.31 -0.24 -6.24
CA ARG A 89 12.56 0.41 -5.16
C ARG A 89 11.95 -0.60 -4.22
N VAL A 90 11.79 -0.23 -2.96
CA VAL A 90 11.07 -1.03 -1.95
C VAL A 90 9.75 -0.33 -1.60
N PHE A 91 8.65 -1.06 -1.70
CA PHE A 91 7.31 -0.53 -1.46
C PHE A 91 6.81 -0.96 -0.09
N LEU A 92 6.68 -0.01 0.83
CA LEU A 92 6.19 -0.22 2.18
C LEU A 92 4.68 0.00 2.21
N VAL A 93 3.93 -1.10 2.15
CA VAL A 93 2.46 -1.08 2.15
C VAL A 93 1.95 -0.92 3.57
N THR A 94 1.21 0.17 3.82
CA THR A 94 0.46 0.36 5.06
C THR A 94 -0.78 -0.54 5.12
N PRO A 95 -1.52 -0.62 6.25
CA PRO A 95 -2.84 -1.29 6.31
C PRO A 95 -3.91 -0.60 5.42
N ILE A 96 -3.71 -0.66 4.11
CA ILE A 96 -4.52 0.00 3.08
C ILE A 96 -5.96 -0.49 3.19
N GLY A 97 -6.92 0.44 3.20
CA GLY A 97 -8.34 0.13 3.36
C GLY A 97 -8.79 -0.16 4.81
N CYS A 98 -7.87 -0.42 5.74
CA CYS A 98 -8.22 -0.85 7.10
C CYS A 98 -8.35 0.27 8.15
N GLY A 99 -8.07 1.51 7.76
CA GLY A 99 -8.33 2.69 8.58
C GLY A 99 -9.69 3.31 8.29
N ILE A 100 -9.67 4.48 7.65
CA ILE A 100 -10.87 5.29 7.38
C ILE A 100 -11.89 4.57 6.48
N ALA A 101 -11.43 3.75 5.53
CA ALA A 101 -12.32 3.01 4.64
C ALA A 101 -13.03 1.83 5.34
N GLY A 102 -12.55 1.38 6.50
CA GLY A 102 -13.27 0.46 7.39
C GLY A 102 -13.25 -1.02 7.01
N PHE A 103 -12.44 -1.45 6.04
CA PHE A 103 -12.31 -2.86 5.69
C PHE A 103 -11.43 -3.62 6.69
N SER A 104 -11.70 -4.91 6.92
CA SER A 104 -10.80 -5.76 7.69
C SER A 104 -9.58 -6.20 6.86
N PRO A 105 -8.45 -6.55 7.51
CA PRO A 105 -7.32 -7.19 6.82
C PRO A 105 -7.74 -8.44 6.02
N ARG A 106 -8.69 -9.22 6.54
CA ARG A 106 -9.25 -10.41 5.87
C ARG A 106 -9.93 -10.08 4.54
N GLU A 107 -10.52 -8.90 4.42
CA GLU A 107 -11.17 -8.44 3.18
C GLU A 107 -10.15 -7.93 2.16
N ILE A 108 -9.14 -7.18 2.60
CA ILE A 108 -8.17 -6.53 1.69
C ILE A 108 -7.00 -7.43 1.31
N ALA A 109 -6.42 -8.16 2.26
CA ALA A 109 -5.21 -8.96 2.04
C ALA A 109 -5.30 -9.93 0.85
N PRO A 110 -6.44 -10.60 0.56
CA PRO A 110 -6.58 -11.44 -0.63
C PRO A 110 -6.29 -10.75 -1.96
N LEU A 111 -6.48 -9.42 -2.05
CA LEU A 111 -6.13 -8.64 -3.25
C LEU A 111 -4.62 -8.59 -3.50
N PHE A 112 -3.82 -8.77 -2.45
CA PHE A 112 -2.35 -8.75 -2.51
C PHE A 112 -1.73 -10.14 -2.69
N ARG A 113 -2.51 -11.17 -3.07
CA ARG A 113 -1.98 -12.54 -3.21
C ARG A 113 -0.79 -12.63 -4.16
N GLU A 114 -0.81 -11.92 -5.27
CA GLU A 114 0.32 -11.91 -6.22
C GLU A 114 1.57 -11.20 -5.66
N ALA A 115 1.40 -10.28 -4.70
CA ALA A 115 2.52 -9.59 -4.06
C ALA A 115 3.38 -10.52 -3.19
N VAL A 116 2.85 -11.69 -2.80
CA VAL A 116 3.61 -12.73 -2.08
C VAL A 116 4.87 -13.13 -2.86
N ASP A 117 4.80 -13.10 -4.20
CA ASP A 117 5.88 -13.47 -5.12
C ASP A 117 6.71 -12.29 -5.60
N VAL A 118 6.43 -11.07 -5.13
CA VAL A 118 7.13 -9.84 -5.55
C VAL A 118 8.01 -9.34 -4.40
N GLU A 119 9.32 -9.56 -4.52
CA GLU A 119 10.30 -9.39 -3.43
C GLU A 119 10.37 -7.97 -2.87
N ASN A 120 10.15 -6.96 -3.71
CA ASN A 120 10.25 -5.57 -3.31
C ASN A 120 8.95 -4.96 -2.78
N ILE A 121 7.91 -5.78 -2.57
CA ILE A 121 6.70 -5.37 -1.85
C ILE A 121 6.77 -5.90 -0.43
N HIS A 122 6.67 -4.98 0.53
CA HIS A 122 6.53 -5.26 1.94
C HIS A 122 5.08 -5.02 2.34
N LEU A 123 4.48 -5.98 3.05
CA LEU A 123 3.09 -5.93 3.48
C LEU A 123 2.99 -5.80 5.00
N PRO A 124 1.89 -5.25 5.55
CA PRO A 124 1.61 -5.31 6.98
C PRO A 124 1.61 -6.75 7.49
N ASN A 125 1.99 -6.96 8.76
CA ASN A 125 1.99 -8.30 9.36
C ASN A 125 0.61 -8.99 9.24
N ASP A 126 -0.46 -8.28 9.55
CA ASP A 126 -1.83 -8.82 9.46
C ASP A 126 -2.18 -9.28 8.04
N PHE A 127 -1.62 -8.67 6.99
CA PHE A 127 -1.86 -9.10 5.62
C PHE A 127 -1.12 -10.41 5.34
N TRP A 128 0.12 -10.54 5.83
CA TRP A 128 0.86 -11.80 5.75
C TRP A 128 0.12 -12.92 6.48
N GLU A 129 -0.43 -12.69 7.66
CA GLU A 129 -1.20 -13.69 8.42
C GLU A 129 -2.44 -14.21 7.65
N GLN A 130 -3.01 -13.42 6.74
CA GLN A 130 -4.11 -13.88 5.87
C GLN A 130 -3.64 -14.61 4.61
N LEU A 131 -2.36 -14.48 4.24
CA LEU A 131 -1.82 -14.93 2.96
C LEU A 131 -1.01 -16.24 3.05
N VAL A 132 -0.43 -16.59 4.21
CA VAL A 132 0.53 -17.72 4.34
C VAL A 132 0.35 -18.68 5.53
#